data_AF-A0A352D2V9-F1
#
_entry.id   AF-A0A352D2V9-F1
#
_cell.length_a   1.000
_cell.length_b   1.000
_cell.length_c   1.000
_cell.angle_alpha   90.00
_cell.angle_beta   90.00
_cell.angle_gamma   90.00
#
_symmetry.space_group_name_H-M   'P 1'
#
loop_
_entity.id
_entity.type
_entity.pdbx_description
1 polymer ?
#
loop_
_entity_poly.entity_id
_entity_poly.type
_entity_poly.pdbx_seq_one_letter_code
_entity_poly.pdbx_strand_id
1 'polypeptide(L)'
;MKNEDIFKDKVLLITGGTGSFGNKVLKRFVDSSIKEIRILSRDEKKQDDMRKKYMNDKIKFYIGDVRDLASVDNVMKGVDYVFQAAALKQVPSCEFFPMEAVKTNIIGTDNVVSSAIKNGVKKVICLSTDKAAYPINAMGMSKALMEKAAVARARTVAGDATTICVTRYGNVMGSRGSVIPLFYNLIKEGKPLTITNPNMTRFMMTLEDAVDLVLFAFENGKPGDLFVQKAPAATIQTLVEAICKHKEVPVNTNIIGTRHGEKQAETLVTREEMMRAEDLGNYFRVSMDDRDLNYGKYFEKGQKALEEITEYTSDNTERLDVDGMVKLLIKMGEIEV
;
A
#
# COMPACT_ATOMS: atom_id res chain seq x y z
N MET A 1 -22.49 -2.22 1.42
CA MET A 1 -23.10 -2.56 2.73
C MET A 1 -23.03 -4.07 3.01
N LYS A 2 -21.82 -4.68 3.01
CA LYS A 2 -21.57 -6.03 3.56
C LYS A 2 -20.69 -6.00 4.83
N ASN A 3 -20.15 -4.84 5.18
CA ASN A 3 -19.03 -4.71 6.11
C ASN A 3 -19.45 -4.24 7.51
N GLU A 4 -20.67 -3.73 7.69
CA GLU A 4 -21.09 -3.20 9.00
C GLU A 4 -21.19 -4.27 10.08
N ASP A 5 -21.40 -5.55 9.73
CA ASP A 5 -21.54 -6.58 10.75
C ASP A 5 -20.18 -7.04 11.32
N ILE A 6 -19.15 -7.16 10.47
CA ILE A 6 -17.83 -7.66 10.90
C ILE A 6 -17.13 -6.68 11.84
N PHE A 7 -17.31 -5.37 11.62
CA PHE A 7 -16.67 -4.34 12.44
C PHE A 7 -17.50 -3.92 13.67
N LYS A 8 -18.71 -4.45 13.82
CA LYS A 8 -19.59 -4.11 14.93
C LYS A 8 -18.95 -4.44 16.28
N ASP A 9 -18.93 -3.45 17.17
CA ASP A 9 -18.36 -3.56 18.51
C ASP A 9 -16.85 -3.88 18.55
N LYS A 10 -16.13 -3.66 17.43
CA LYS A 10 -14.69 -3.94 17.28
C LYS A 10 -13.82 -2.71 17.46
N VAL A 11 -12.56 -2.96 17.80
CA VAL A 11 -11.50 -1.96 17.89
C VAL A 11 -10.52 -2.13 16.73
N LEU A 12 -10.40 -1.11 15.87
CA LEU A 12 -9.43 -1.05 14.77
C LEU A 12 -8.25 -0.15 15.14
N LEU A 13 -7.03 -0.65 15.00
CA LEU A 13 -5.80 0.14 15.06
C LEU A 13 -5.29 0.44 13.65
N ILE A 14 -4.97 1.71 13.38
CA ILE A 14 -4.30 2.15 12.15
C ILE A 14 -2.96 2.79 12.51
N THR A 15 -1.87 2.10 12.20
CA THR A 15 -0.53 2.69 12.35
C THR A 15 -0.24 3.60 11.16
N GLY A 16 0.47 4.71 11.39
CA GLY A 16 0.61 5.74 10.35
C GLY A 16 -0.75 6.35 9.97
N GLY A 17 -1.74 6.28 10.86
CA GLY A 17 -3.13 6.62 10.57
C GLY A 17 -3.38 8.10 10.25
N THR A 18 -2.41 8.97 10.49
CA THR A 18 -2.45 10.39 10.05
C THR A 18 -2.12 10.58 8.57
N GLY A 19 -1.71 9.53 7.85
CA GLY A 19 -1.47 9.57 6.41
C GLY A 19 -2.76 9.66 5.60
N SER A 20 -2.62 9.79 4.27
CA SER A 20 -3.76 9.83 3.34
C SER A 20 -4.60 8.55 3.42
N PHE A 21 -3.97 7.38 3.49
CA PHE A 21 -4.65 6.10 3.67
C PHE A 21 -5.51 6.07 4.93
N GLY A 22 -4.93 6.42 6.09
CA GLY A 22 -5.68 6.43 7.36
C GLY A 22 -6.84 7.42 7.35
N ASN A 23 -6.69 8.60 6.74
CA ASN A 23 -7.81 9.54 6.55
C ASN A 23 -8.93 8.95 5.68
N LYS A 24 -8.59 8.25 4.59
CA LYS A 24 -9.60 7.63 3.74
C LYS A 24 -10.31 6.46 4.43
N VAL A 25 -9.58 5.66 5.21
CA VAL A 25 -10.16 4.63 6.07
C VAL A 25 -11.11 5.27 7.09
N LEU A 26 -10.72 6.36 7.77
CA LEU A 26 -11.63 7.03 8.72
C LEU A 26 -12.93 7.49 8.06
N LYS A 27 -12.86 8.13 6.89
CA LYS A 27 -14.08 8.51 6.13
C LYS A 27 -15.00 7.32 5.83
N ARG A 28 -14.44 6.12 5.67
CA ARG A 28 -15.21 4.89 5.39
C ARG A 28 -15.84 4.28 6.64
N PHE A 29 -15.20 4.42 7.79
CA PHE A 29 -15.55 3.67 9.02
C PHE A 29 -16.18 4.51 10.12
N VAL A 30 -16.03 5.83 10.11
CA VAL A 30 -16.50 6.71 11.21
C VAL A 30 -18.00 6.59 11.46
N ASP A 31 -18.78 6.42 10.38
CA ASP A 31 -20.24 6.27 10.43
C ASP A 31 -20.70 4.81 10.55
N SER A 32 -19.77 3.84 10.60
CA SER A 32 -20.10 2.42 10.75
C SER A 32 -20.39 2.05 12.22
N SER A 33 -20.82 0.81 12.45
CA SER A 33 -21.06 0.21 13.77
C SER A 33 -19.78 -0.07 14.60
N ILE A 34 -18.60 0.33 14.10
CA ILE A 34 -17.34 0.13 14.81
C ILE A 34 -17.33 0.89 16.14
N LYS A 35 -16.80 0.23 17.19
CA LYS A 35 -16.75 0.80 18.54
C LYS A 35 -15.67 1.86 18.66
N GLU A 36 -14.48 1.57 18.16
CA GLU A 36 -13.31 2.43 18.35
C GLU A 36 -12.31 2.30 17.19
N ILE A 37 -11.76 3.43 16.77
CA ILE A 37 -10.66 3.51 15.81
C ILE A 37 -9.49 4.22 16.47
N ARG A 38 -8.38 3.52 16.64
CA ARG A 38 -7.13 4.04 17.20
C ARG A 38 -6.20 4.50 16.10
N ILE A 39 -5.78 5.76 16.16
CA ILE A 39 -4.78 6.35 15.28
C ILE A 39 -3.44 6.37 16.00
N LEU A 40 -2.49 5.55 15.56
CA LEU A 40 -1.12 5.54 16.08
C LEU A 40 -0.19 6.26 15.11
N SER A 41 0.42 7.36 15.57
CA SER A 41 1.47 8.08 14.85
C SER A 41 2.27 8.96 15.79
N ARG A 42 3.34 9.57 15.27
CA ARG A 42 4.22 10.49 16.01
C ARG A 42 3.85 11.97 15.87
N ASP A 43 2.98 12.29 14.91
CA ASP A 43 2.70 13.67 14.52
C ASP A 43 1.48 14.21 15.28
N GLU A 44 1.74 14.80 16.45
CA GLU A 44 0.71 15.38 17.33
C GLU A 44 -0.14 16.45 16.64
N LYS A 45 0.46 17.25 15.76
CA LYS A 45 -0.25 18.29 15.01
C LYS A 45 -1.28 17.66 14.08
N LYS A 46 -0.88 16.67 13.27
CA LYS A 46 -1.82 15.98 12.38
C LYS A 46 -2.93 15.26 13.15
N GLN A 47 -2.62 14.70 14.32
CA GLN A 47 -3.65 14.09 15.17
C GLN A 47 -4.65 15.14 15.67
N ASP A 48 -4.21 16.31 16.13
CA ASP A 48 -5.10 17.38 16.56
C ASP A 48 -5.93 17.96 15.41
N ASP A 49 -5.32 18.17 14.24
CA ASP A 49 -6.02 18.59 13.01
C ASP A 49 -7.13 17.59 12.65
N MET A 50 -6.84 16.29 12.71
CA MET A 50 -7.83 15.24 12.48
C MET A 50 -8.91 15.22 13.56
N ARG A 51 -8.55 15.35 14.84
CA ARG A 51 -9.51 15.40 15.95
C ARG A 51 -10.52 16.53 15.77
N LYS A 52 -10.05 17.72 15.42
CA LYS A 52 -10.88 18.91 15.15
C LYS A 52 -11.72 18.74 13.88
N LYS A 53 -11.19 18.09 12.85
CA LYS A 53 -11.91 17.84 11.59
C LYS A 53 -13.06 16.85 11.76
N TYR A 54 -12.82 15.72 12.43
CA TYR A 54 -13.81 14.64 12.51
C TYR A 54 -14.77 14.79 13.70
N MET A 55 -14.35 15.40 14.82
CA MET A 55 -15.17 15.60 16.03
C MET A 55 -16.01 14.37 16.42
N ASN A 56 -15.39 13.18 16.39
CA ASN A 56 -16.10 11.92 16.58
C ASN A 56 -15.47 11.10 17.71
N ASP A 57 -16.30 10.70 18.67
CA ASP A 57 -15.86 10.02 19.89
C ASP A 57 -15.30 8.61 19.67
N LYS A 58 -15.60 7.98 18.52
CA LYS A 58 -15.02 6.67 18.16
C LYS A 58 -13.53 6.76 17.85
N ILE A 59 -13.01 7.95 17.51
CA ILE A 59 -11.62 8.13 17.10
C ILE A 59 -10.76 8.45 18.32
N LYS A 60 -9.77 7.60 18.60
CA LYS A 60 -8.81 7.78 19.70
C LYS A 60 -7.41 7.99 19.12
N PHE A 61 -6.73 9.00 19.61
CA PHE A 61 -5.41 9.41 19.12
C PHE A 61 -4.33 8.96 20.10
N TYR A 62 -3.37 8.18 19.61
CA TYR A 62 -2.26 7.64 20.38
C TYR A 62 -0.95 8.13 19.79
N ILE A 63 -0.14 8.78 20.64
CA ILE A 63 1.24 9.14 20.29
C ILE A 63 2.12 7.91 20.50
N GLY A 64 2.85 7.55 19.45
CA GLY A 64 3.78 6.43 19.51
C GLY A 64 4.54 6.17 18.22
N ASP A 65 5.52 5.28 18.30
CA ASP A 65 6.39 4.90 17.20
C ASP A 65 6.38 3.38 17.03
N VAL A 66 6.16 2.90 15.81
CA VAL A 66 6.24 1.47 15.48
C VAL A 66 7.64 0.89 15.74
N ARG A 67 8.67 1.73 15.76
CA ARG A 67 10.05 1.33 16.09
C ARG A 67 10.24 0.95 17.56
N ASP A 68 9.33 1.38 18.44
CA ASP A 68 9.36 1.07 19.87
C ASP A 68 8.26 0.06 20.19
N LEU A 69 8.66 -1.16 20.52
CA LEU A 69 7.74 -2.24 20.86
C LEU A 69 6.87 -1.90 22.09
N ALA A 70 7.39 -1.21 23.10
CA ALA A 70 6.61 -0.83 24.28
C ALA A 70 5.53 0.19 23.91
N SER A 71 5.87 1.14 23.02
CA SER A 71 4.90 2.10 22.48
C SER A 71 3.76 1.40 21.73
N VAL A 72 4.08 0.38 20.90
CA VAL A 72 3.09 -0.43 20.19
C VAL A 72 2.25 -1.27 21.15
N ASP A 73 2.87 -1.94 22.12
CA ASP A 73 2.18 -2.78 23.11
C ASP A 73 1.12 -2.00 23.90
N ASN A 74 1.41 -0.75 24.27
CA ASN A 74 0.49 0.12 24.99
C ASN A 74 -0.82 0.37 24.25
N VAL A 75 -0.77 0.53 22.92
CA VAL A 75 -1.97 0.78 22.10
C VAL A 75 -2.64 -0.51 21.62
N MET A 76 -1.97 -1.66 21.69
CA MET A 76 -2.48 -2.93 21.13
C MET A 76 -3.53 -3.60 22.03
N LYS A 77 -3.56 -3.29 23.33
CA LYS A 77 -4.46 -3.95 24.28
C LYS A 77 -5.94 -3.77 23.91
N GLY A 78 -6.64 -4.89 23.66
CA GLY A 78 -8.06 -4.89 23.30
C GLY A 78 -8.34 -4.49 21.85
N VAL A 79 -7.33 -4.44 20.98
CA VAL A 79 -7.48 -4.26 19.54
C VAL A 79 -7.95 -5.56 18.91
N ASP A 80 -8.97 -5.51 18.04
CA ASP A 80 -9.41 -6.67 17.25
C ASP A 80 -8.67 -6.76 15.91
N TYR A 81 -8.43 -5.61 15.27
CA TYR A 81 -7.90 -5.54 13.90
C TYR A 81 -6.81 -4.47 13.77
N VAL A 82 -5.82 -4.73 12.92
CA VAL A 82 -4.72 -3.80 12.64
C VAL A 82 -4.57 -3.56 11.14
N PHE A 83 -4.55 -2.29 10.73
CA PHE A 83 -4.04 -1.86 9.44
C PHE A 83 -2.65 -1.22 9.64
N GLN A 84 -1.61 -1.94 9.22
CA GLN A 84 -0.22 -1.52 9.34
C GLN A 84 0.16 -0.65 8.13
N ALA A 85 -0.05 0.66 8.25
CA ALA A 85 0.24 1.65 7.20
C ALA A 85 1.43 2.58 7.52
N ALA A 86 2.03 2.47 8.72
CA ALA A 86 3.25 3.19 9.06
C ALA A 86 4.42 2.76 8.15
N ALA A 87 5.03 3.73 7.46
CA ALA A 87 6.18 3.47 6.60
C ALA A 87 6.98 4.75 6.31
N LEU A 88 8.27 4.57 6.04
CA LEU A 88 9.06 5.53 5.27
C LEU A 88 8.94 5.15 3.79
N LYS A 89 8.32 6.02 2.99
CA LYS A 89 7.87 5.67 1.63
C LYS A 89 8.42 6.55 0.50
N GLN A 90 9.24 7.55 0.81
CA GLN A 90 9.83 8.43 -0.20
C GLN A 90 11.18 7.85 -0.66
N VAL A 91 11.28 7.53 -1.95
CA VAL A 91 12.46 6.85 -2.53
C VAL A 91 13.77 7.57 -2.17
N PRO A 92 13.94 8.89 -2.39
CA PRO A 92 15.21 9.56 -2.07
C PRO A 92 15.59 9.49 -0.60
N SER A 93 14.62 9.65 0.31
CA SER A 93 14.89 9.56 1.75
C SER A 93 15.32 8.17 2.19
N CYS A 94 14.76 7.12 1.58
CA CYS A 94 15.17 5.75 1.90
C CYS A 94 16.54 5.42 1.29
N GLU A 95 16.88 5.98 0.13
CA GLU A 95 18.22 5.81 -0.47
C GLU A 95 19.32 6.47 0.37
N PHE A 96 19.09 7.69 0.85
CA PHE A 96 20.07 8.39 1.69
C PHE A 96 20.10 7.88 3.13
N PHE A 97 18.99 7.36 3.63
CA PHE A 97 18.87 6.85 5.00
C PHE A 97 18.29 5.43 5.04
N PRO A 98 18.98 4.43 4.45
CA PRO A 98 18.44 3.08 4.31
C PRO A 98 18.21 2.40 5.66
N MET A 99 19.04 2.69 6.67
CA MET A 99 18.82 2.16 8.02
C MET A 99 17.55 2.71 8.67
N GLU A 100 17.09 3.91 8.29
CA GLU A 100 15.82 4.46 8.76
C GLU A 100 14.63 3.78 8.09
N ALA A 101 14.78 3.37 6.82
CA ALA A 101 13.83 2.52 6.13
C ALA A 101 13.77 1.12 6.77
N VAL A 102 14.91 0.51 7.13
CA VAL A 102 14.98 -0.77 7.87
C VAL A 102 14.25 -0.68 9.20
N LYS A 103 14.58 0.31 10.04
CA LYS A 103 13.95 0.50 11.36
C LYS A 103 12.44 0.69 11.26
N THR A 104 11.96 1.46 10.28
CA THR A 104 10.52 1.77 10.16
C THR A 104 9.75 0.65 9.47
N ASN A 105 10.21 0.23 8.30
CA ASN A 105 9.43 -0.63 7.41
C ASN A 105 9.57 -2.10 7.81
N ILE A 106 10.74 -2.53 8.28
CA ILE A 106 11.01 -3.94 8.64
C ILE A 106 10.81 -4.13 10.13
N ILE A 107 11.67 -3.53 10.97
CA ILE A 107 11.64 -3.72 12.43
C ILE A 107 10.31 -3.21 13.00
N GLY A 108 9.86 -2.04 12.56
CA GLY A 108 8.59 -1.48 13.02
C GLY A 108 7.38 -2.33 12.65
N THR A 109 7.40 -3.01 11.49
CA THR A 109 6.35 -3.96 11.13
C THR A 109 6.43 -5.23 11.96
N ASP A 110 7.65 -5.75 12.22
CA ASP A 110 7.83 -6.92 13.08
C ASP A 110 7.36 -6.64 14.52
N ASN A 111 7.59 -5.43 15.05
CA ASN A 111 7.06 -5.02 16.36
C ASN A 111 5.53 -5.03 16.38
N VAL A 112 4.89 -4.45 15.35
CA VAL A 112 3.42 -4.41 15.24
C VAL A 112 2.83 -5.79 15.13
N VAL A 113 3.38 -6.64 14.27
CA VAL A 113 2.93 -8.03 14.11
C VAL A 113 3.15 -8.83 15.40
N SER A 114 4.32 -8.72 16.03
CA SER A 114 4.63 -9.44 17.29
C SER A 114 3.69 -9.01 18.41
N SER A 115 3.45 -7.71 18.56
CA SER A 115 2.52 -7.16 19.56
C SER A 115 1.08 -7.62 19.29
N ALA A 116 0.66 -7.62 18.02
CA ALA A 116 -0.66 -8.06 17.62
C ALA A 116 -0.91 -9.54 17.98
N ILE A 117 0.05 -10.42 17.68
CA ILE A 117 0.00 -11.83 18.07
C ILE A 117 -0.08 -11.96 19.61
N LYS A 118 0.79 -11.27 20.34
CA LYS A 118 0.83 -11.28 21.81
C LYS A 118 -0.50 -10.86 22.44
N ASN A 119 -1.22 -9.93 21.82
CA ASN A 119 -2.48 -9.39 22.33
C ASN A 119 -3.73 -10.08 21.75
N GLY A 120 -3.57 -11.17 20.98
CA GLY A 120 -4.70 -11.91 20.40
C GLY A 120 -5.50 -11.10 19.38
N VAL A 121 -4.85 -10.20 18.66
CA VAL A 121 -5.46 -9.48 17.52
C VAL A 121 -5.89 -10.52 16.47
N LYS A 122 -7.08 -10.35 15.91
CA LYS A 122 -7.67 -11.33 14.99
C LYS A 122 -7.06 -11.23 13.60
N LYS A 123 -6.90 -10.00 13.09
CA LYS A 123 -6.37 -9.76 11.73
C LYS A 123 -5.40 -8.59 11.68
N VAL A 124 -4.28 -8.77 10.97
CA VAL A 124 -3.29 -7.74 10.66
C VAL A 124 -3.12 -7.66 9.15
N ILE A 125 -3.37 -6.48 8.56
CA ILE A 125 -3.15 -6.22 7.13
C ILE A 125 -1.95 -5.28 6.98
N CYS A 126 -0.87 -5.80 6.38
CA CYS A 126 0.35 -5.06 6.10
C CYS A 126 0.32 -4.44 4.69
N LEU A 127 0.49 -3.12 4.61
CA LEU A 127 0.48 -2.42 3.33
C LEU A 127 1.87 -2.40 2.70
N SER A 128 1.97 -2.85 1.46
CA SER A 128 3.17 -2.85 0.63
C SER A 128 2.94 -2.06 -0.67
N THR A 129 3.87 -2.16 -1.62
CA THR A 129 3.92 -1.38 -2.86
C THR A 129 4.47 -2.24 -4.00
N ASP A 130 4.05 -1.96 -5.24
CA ASP A 130 4.62 -2.54 -6.46
C ASP A 130 6.17 -2.55 -6.49
N LYS A 131 6.82 -1.53 -5.93
CA LYS A 131 8.29 -1.42 -5.84
C LYS A 131 8.95 -2.51 -5.00
N ALA A 132 8.17 -3.29 -4.25
CA ALA A 132 8.64 -4.48 -3.53
C ALA A 132 8.82 -5.70 -4.46
N ALA A 133 8.17 -5.72 -5.62
CA ALA A 133 8.40 -6.74 -6.64
C ALA A 133 9.64 -6.35 -7.47
N TYR A 134 10.64 -7.23 -7.57
CA TYR A 134 11.94 -6.96 -8.20
C TYR A 134 12.54 -5.60 -7.78
N PRO A 135 12.73 -5.34 -6.48
CA PRO A 135 13.06 -4.02 -5.97
C PRO A 135 14.45 -3.56 -6.43
N ILE A 136 14.56 -2.31 -6.88
CA ILE A 136 15.84 -1.69 -7.29
C ILE A 136 16.29 -0.54 -6.39
N ASN A 137 15.41 -0.07 -5.49
CA ASN A 137 15.68 1.03 -4.58
C ASN A 137 15.45 0.61 -3.12
N ALA A 138 16.11 1.28 -2.19
CA ALA A 138 16.08 0.96 -0.76
C ALA A 138 14.67 0.98 -0.16
N MET A 139 13.79 1.86 -0.66
CA MET A 139 12.37 1.88 -0.24
C MET A 139 11.68 0.57 -0.61
N GLY A 140 11.75 0.18 -1.89
CA GLY A 140 11.22 -1.07 -2.39
C GLY A 140 11.82 -2.30 -1.72
N MET A 141 13.15 -2.33 -1.53
CA MET A 141 13.84 -3.44 -0.84
C MET A 141 13.37 -3.59 0.60
N SER A 142 13.21 -2.48 1.33
CA SER A 142 12.71 -2.51 2.71
C SER A 142 11.27 -3.02 2.79
N LYS A 143 10.42 -2.71 1.79
CA LYS A 143 9.06 -3.24 1.70
C LYS A 143 9.04 -4.71 1.28
N ALA A 144 9.88 -5.14 0.35
CA ALA A 144 10.03 -6.56 0.00
C ALA A 144 10.44 -7.40 1.23
N LEU A 145 11.39 -6.92 2.03
CA LEU A 145 11.77 -7.57 3.29
C LEU A 145 10.65 -7.52 4.33
N MET A 146 9.87 -6.44 4.42
CA MET A 146 8.68 -6.39 5.26
C MET A 146 7.67 -7.48 4.87
N GLU A 147 7.44 -7.71 3.57
CA GLU A 147 6.51 -8.76 3.12
C GLU A 147 7.02 -10.14 3.55
N LYS A 148 8.31 -10.42 3.35
CA LYS A 148 8.92 -11.69 3.80
C LYS A 148 8.82 -11.86 5.32
N ALA A 149 9.05 -10.80 6.10
CA ALA A 149 8.94 -10.84 7.56
C ALA A 149 7.49 -11.10 8.02
N ALA A 150 6.51 -10.41 7.45
CA ALA A 150 5.10 -10.60 7.77
C ALA A 150 4.62 -12.03 7.43
N VAL A 151 4.97 -12.52 6.24
CA VAL A 151 4.65 -13.90 5.81
C VAL A 151 5.37 -14.94 6.68
N ALA A 152 6.61 -14.70 7.08
CA ALA A 152 7.34 -15.59 7.98
C ALA A 152 6.66 -15.69 9.35
N ARG A 153 6.17 -14.58 9.91
CA ARG A 153 5.39 -14.60 11.15
C ARG A 153 4.09 -15.39 11.00
N ALA A 154 3.40 -15.24 9.87
CA ALA A 154 2.18 -16.00 9.59
C ALA A 154 2.38 -17.53 9.67
N ARG A 155 3.56 -18.05 9.30
CA ARG A 155 3.88 -19.49 9.45
C ARG A 155 3.95 -19.95 10.90
N THR A 156 4.35 -19.06 11.80
CA THR A 156 4.64 -19.41 13.21
C THR A 156 3.42 -19.24 14.13
N VAL A 157 2.36 -18.61 13.65
CA VAL A 157 1.11 -18.46 14.40
C VAL A 157 0.38 -19.79 14.41
N ALA A 158 0.08 -20.31 15.60
CA ALA A 158 -0.65 -21.56 15.75
C ALA A 158 -2.13 -21.38 15.37
N GLY A 159 -2.62 -22.18 14.42
CA GLY A 159 -4.02 -22.20 14.00
C GLY A 159 -4.53 -20.84 13.52
N ASP A 160 -5.76 -20.49 13.93
CA ASP A 160 -6.45 -19.26 13.51
C ASP A 160 -6.30 -18.09 14.51
N ALA A 161 -5.26 -18.08 15.36
CA ALA A 161 -5.13 -17.10 16.45
C ALA A 161 -5.02 -15.65 15.95
N THR A 162 -4.16 -15.40 14.96
CA THR A 162 -3.98 -14.09 14.32
C THR A 162 -3.71 -14.28 12.83
N THR A 163 -4.64 -13.87 11.97
CA THR A 163 -4.44 -13.86 10.52
C THR A 163 -3.58 -12.67 10.10
N ILE A 164 -2.46 -12.91 9.45
CA ILE A 164 -1.59 -11.86 8.90
C ILE A 164 -1.66 -11.93 7.38
N CYS A 165 -2.04 -10.85 6.73
CA CYS A 165 -2.05 -10.73 5.27
C CYS A 165 -1.26 -9.51 4.83
N VAL A 166 -0.86 -9.52 3.56
CA VAL A 166 -0.17 -8.43 2.90
C VAL A 166 -1.03 -7.94 1.74
N THR A 167 -1.08 -6.63 1.53
CA THR A 167 -1.63 -6.03 0.31
C THR A 167 -0.54 -5.30 -0.44
N ARG A 168 -0.44 -5.51 -1.75
CA ARG A 168 0.49 -4.77 -2.62
C ARG A 168 -0.28 -4.08 -3.74
N TYR A 169 -0.02 -2.80 -3.89
CA TYR A 169 -0.67 -1.95 -4.88
C TYR A 169 0.32 -0.97 -5.52
N GLY A 170 -0.09 -0.40 -6.66
CA GLY A 170 0.72 0.55 -7.41
C GLY A 170 0.74 1.95 -6.81
N ASN A 171 1.19 2.92 -7.59
CA ASN A 171 1.13 4.32 -7.20
C ASN A 171 -0.33 4.77 -6.97
N VAL A 172 -0.62 5.22 -5.75
CA VAL A 172 -1.91 5.86 -5.45
C VAL A 172 -1.93 7.28 -6.01
N MET A 173 -2.84 7.52 -6.93
CA MET A 173 -3.06 8.80 -7.57
C MET A 173 -3.41 9.89 -6.55
N GLY A 174 -2.86 11.09 -6.74
CA GLY A 174 -3.11 12.23 -5.85
C GLY A 174 -2.45 12.14 -4.47
N SER A 175 -1.70 11.07 -4.18
CA SER A 175 -1.07 10.92 -2.86
C SER A 175 0.03 11.97 -2.63
N ARG A 176 0.19 12.42 -1.38
CA ARG A 176 1.18 13.46 -1.01
C ARG A 176 2.60 13.10 -1.49
N GLY A 177 3.21 14.05 -2.21
CA GLY A 177 4.56 13.91 -2.76
C GLY A 177 4.65 13.04 -4.02
N SER A 178 3.52 12.67 -4.63
CA SER A 178 3.50 11.97 -5.91
C SER A 178 3.54 12.93 -7.11
N VAL A 179 3.60 12.37 -8.32
CA VAL A 179 3.76 13.12 -9.57
C VAL A 179 2.54 13.98 -9.93
N ILE A 180 1.31 13.54 -9.62
CA ILE A 180 0.09 14.28 -9.98
C ILE A 180 0.01 15.61 -9.21
N PRO A 181 0.17 15.65 -7.85
CA PRO A 181 0.27 16.91 -7.12
C PRO A 181 1.42 17.82 -7.62
N LEU A 182 2.58 17.24 -7.96
CA LEU A 182 3.69 18.01 -8.52
C LEU A 182 3.27 18.71 -9.83
N PHE A 183 2.64 17.99 -10.75
CA PHE A 183 2.17 18.56 -12.01
C PHE A 183 1.09 19.61 -11.81
N TYR A 184 0.16 19.41 -10.88
CA TYR A 184 -0.84 20.43 -10.56
C TYR A 184 -0.20 21.72 -10.01
N ASN A 185 0.83 21.60 -9.16
CA ASN A 185 1.56 22.76 -8.67
C ASN A 185 2.35 23.47 -9.78
N LEU A 186 3.02 22.73 -10.66
CA LEU A 186 3.74 23.30 -11.80
C LEU A 186 2.78 24.05 -12.75
N ILE A 187 1.60 23.50 -13.03
CA ILE A 187 0.56 24.18 -13.81
C ILE A 187 0.12 25.47 -13.12
N LYS A 188 -0.15 25.42 -11.80
CA LYS A 188 -0.54 26.61 -11.02
C LYS A 188 0.55 27.69 -11.02
N GLU A 189 1.82 27.30 -11.05
CA GLU A 189 2.97 28.19 -11.12
C GLU A 189 3.32 28.65 -12.55
N GLY A 190 2.60 28.17 -13.57
CA GLY A 190 2.90 28.46 -14.97
C GLY A 190 4.23 27.86 -15.46
N LYS A 191 4.72 26.80 -14.80
CA LYS A 191 6.00 26.14 -15.12
C LYS A 191 5.77 24.90 -16.00
N PRO A 192 6.76 24.51 -16.84
CA PRO A 192 6.71 23.27 -17.60
C PRO A 192 6.62 22.04 -16.69
N LEU A 193 5.83 21.05 -17.11
CA LEU A 193 5.73 19.74 -16.45
C LEU A 193 7.01 18.93 -16.67
N THR A 194 7.73 18.63 -15.59
CA THR A 194 8.99 17.89 -15.67
C THR A 194 8.74 16.39 -15.81
N ILE A 195 8.99 15.83 -17.00
CA ILE A 195 8.81 14.42 -17.31
C ILE A 195 10.16 13.72 -17.29
N THR A 196 10.24 12.56 -16.66
CA THR A 196 11.47 11.75 -16.67
C THR A 196 11.63 11.03 -18.01
N ASN A 197 10.84 9.98 -18.23
CA ASN A 197 10.74 9.28 -19.50
C ASN A 197 9.26 9.17 -19.89
N PRO A 198 8.84 9.72 -21.04
CA PRO A 198 7.44 9.70 -21.47
C PRO A 198 6.89 8.28 -21.62
N ASN A 199 7.74 7.31 -21.95
CA ASN A 199 7.35 5.92 -22.20
C ASN A 199 7.27 5.06 -20.92
N MET A 200 7.65 5.60 -19.76
CA MET A 200 7.50 4.87 -18.50
C MET A 200 6.04 4.54 -18.22
N THR A 201 5.80 3.37 -17.67
CA THR A 201 4.46 2.89 -17.37
C THR A 201 4.25 2.75 -15.87
N ARG A 202 3.09 3.18 -15.37
CA ARG A 202 2.72 3.03 -13.97
C ARG A 202 1.28 2.55 -13.87
N PHE A 203 1.01 1.65 -12.93
CA PHE A 203 -0.36 1.33 -12.54
C PHE A 203 -1.05 2.57 -11.99
N MET A 204 -2.30 2.77 -12.38
CA MET A 204 -3.11 3.91 -11.99
C MET A 204 -4.23 3.42 -11.06
N MET A 205 -4.13 3.83 -9.79
CA MET A 205 -5.04 3.39 -8.74
C MET A 205 -5.46 4.58 -7.88
N THR A 206 -6.75 4.69 -7.58
CA THR A 206 -7.24 5.73 -6.65
C THR A 206 -6.98 5.33 -5.20
N LEU A 207 -7.08 6.29 -4.28
CA LEU A 207 -6.98 5.98 -2.86
C LEU A 207 -8.16 5.13 -2.37
N GLU A 208 -9.33 5.22 -3.03
CA GLU A 208 -10.49 4.36 -2.77
C GLU A 208 -10.19 2.91 -3.13
N ASP A 209 -9.62 2.68 -4.32
CA ASP A 209 -9.25 1.34 -4.78
C ASP A 209 -8.25 0.69 -3.79
N ALA A 210 -7.26 1.45 -3.30
CA ALA A 210 -6.32 0.96 -2.29
C ALA A 210 -6.99 0.60 -0.93
N VAL A 211 -8.02 1.34 -0.51
CA VAL A 211 -8.81 0.99 0.67
C VAL A 211 -9.63 -0.26 0.41
N ASP A 212 -10.28 -0.36 -0.75
CA ASP A 212 -11.07 -1.54 -1.12
C ASP A 212 -10.21 -2.81 -1.20
N LEU A 213 -8.97 -2.73 -1.68
CA LEU A 213 -8.00 -3.83 -1.61
C LEU A 213 -7.72 -4.29 -0.17
N VAL A 214 -7.52 -3.35 0.76
CA VAL A 214 -7.30 -3.67 2.18
C VAL A 214 -8.52 -4.34 2.79
N LEU A 215 -9.73 -3.88 2.45
CA LEU A 215 -10.98 -4.50 2.91
C LEU A 215 -11.18 -5.89 2.30
N PHE A 216 -10.85 -6.06 1.02
CA PHE A 216 -10.93 -7.34 0.35
C PHE A 216 -9.98 -8.37 0.99
N ALA A 217 -8.74 -7.99 1.25
CA ALA A 217 -7.78 -8.82 1.97
C ALA A 217 -8.23 -9.12 3.40
N PHE A 218 -8.82 -8.14 4.08
CA PHE A 218 -9.37 -8.31 5.42
C PHE A 218 -10.50 -9.35 5.45
N GLU A 219 -11.39 -9.37 4.47
CA GLU A 219 -12.52 -10.30 4.39
C GLU A 219 -12.10 -11.71 3.96
N ASN A 220 -11.24 -11.79 2.93
CA ASN A 220 -10.98 -13.04 2.20
C ASN A 220 -9.61 -13.67 2.52
N GLY A 221 -8.79 -12.99 3.31
CA GLY A 221 -7.41 -13.38 3.55
C GLY A 221 -7.25 -14.55 4.51
N LYS A 222 -6.34 -15.44 4.13
CA LYS A 222 -5.78 -16.52 4.94
C LYS A 222 -4.37 -16.13 5.42
N PRO A 223 -3.80 -16.83 6.42
CA PRO A 223 -2.46 -16.53 6.92
C PRO A 223 -1.40 -16.54 5.81
N GLY A 224 -0.68 -15.42 5.70
CA GLY A 224 0.43 -15.24 4.76
C GLY A 224 0.03 -14.87 3.33
N ASP A 225 -1.26 -14.72 3.04
CA ASP A 225 -1.71 -14.30 1.71
C ASP A 225 -1.22 -12.91 1.34
N LEU A 226 -0.81 -12.75 0.08
CA LEU A 226 -0.58 -11.48 -0.57
C LEU A 226 -1.73 -11.20 -1.54
N PHE A 227 -2.44 -10.08 -1.33
CA PHE A 227 -3.47 -9.60 -2.24
C PHE A 227 -2.96 -8.45 -3.10
N VAL A 228 -3.28 -8.54 -4.38
CA VAL A 228 -3.01 -7.51 -5.38
C VAL A 228 -4.31 -7.18 -6.10
N GLN A 229 -4.64 -5.90 -6.22
CA GLN A 229 -5.74 -5.47 -7.09
C GLN A 229 -5.22 -5.30 -8.52
N LYS A 230 -5.93 -5.89 -9.48
CA LYS A 230 -5.68 -5.62 -10.90
C LYS A 230 -6.03 -4.16 -11.18
N ALA A 231 -5.14 -3.47 -11.89
CA ALA A 231 -5.30 -2.05 -12.17
C ALA A 231 -4.84 -1.77 -13.59
N PRO A 232 -5.49 -0.82 -14.29
CA PRO A 232 -4.98 -0.34 -15.56
C PRO A 232 -3.70 0.46 -15.34
N ALA A 233 -2.96 0.70 -16.40
CA ALA A 233 -1.75 1.52 -16.40
C ALA A 233 -1.81 2.60 -17.48
N ALA A 234 -1.00 3.64 -17.32
CA ALA A 234 -0.82 4.66 -18.36
C ALA A 234 0.68 4.95 -18.57
N THR A 235 1.04 5.58 -19.70
CA THR A 235 2.38 6.15 -19.86
C THR A 235 2.46 7.46 -19.07
N ILE A 236 3.67 7.93 -18.76
CA ILE A 236 3.83 9.29 -18.22
C ILE A 236 3.35 10.33 -19.23
N GLN A 237 3.54 10.10 -20.53
CA GLN A 237 3.01 10.97 -21.57
C GLN A 237 1.48 11.07 -21.53
N THR A 238 0.77 9.94 -21.53
CA THR A 238 -0.69 9.91 -21.46
C THR A 238 -1.19 10.56 -20.17
N LEU A 239 -0.52 10.34 -19.04
CA LEU A 239 -0.87 11.01 -17.79
C LEU A 239 -0.77 12.53 -17.91
N VAL A 240 0.30 13.04 -18.52
CA VAL A 240 0.49 14.49 -18.72
C VAL A 240 -0.56 15.07 -19.65
N GLU A 241 -0.80 14.44 -20.79
CA GLU A 241 -1.83 14.87 -21.75
C GLU A 241 -3.22 14.89 -21.09
N ALA A 242 -3.54 13.86 -20.30
CA ALA A 242 -4.80 13.76 -19.57
C ALA A 242 -4.94 14.84 -18.48
N ILE A 243 -3.85 15.14 -17.75
CA ILE A 243 -3.85 16.21 -16.75
C ILE A 243 -4.08 17.57 -17.41
N CYS A 244 -3.35 17.86 -18.50
CA CYS A 244 -3.50 19.12 -19.23
C CYS A 244 -4.92 19.26 -19.81
N LYS A 245 -5.48 18.18 -20.39
CA LYS A 245 -6.86 18.14 -20.86
C LYS A 245 -7.86 18.37 -19.73
N HIS A 246 -7.69 17.72 -18.59
CA HIS A 246 -8.57 17.88 -17.42
C HIS A 246 -8.50 19.28 -16.79
N LYS A 247 -7.34 19.96 -16.90
CA LYS A 247 -7.14 21.33 -16.39
C LYS A 247 -7.36 22.41 -17.45
N GLU A 248 -7.72 22.04 -18.68
CA GLU A 248 -7.95 22.95 -19.80
C GLU A 248 -6.74 23.87 -20.07
N VAL A 249 -5.52 23.32 -19.95
CA VAL A 249 -4.26 24.03 -20.23
C VAL A 249 -3.49 23.38 -21.38
N PRO A 250 -2.69 24.14 -22.14
CA PRO A 250 -1.84 23.55 -23.17
C PRO A 250 -0.77 22.65 -22.55
N VAL A 251 -0.40 21.58 -23.27
CA VAL A 251 0.71 20.72 -22.88
C VAL A 251 2.02 21.49 -22.98
N ASN A 252 2.70 21.65 -21.85
CA ASN A 252 4.02 22.26 -21.75
C ASN A 252 4.91 21.37 -20.89
N THR A 253 5.90 20.71 -21.50
CA THR A 253 6.70 19.65 -20.86
C THR A 253 8.19 19.89 -21.02
N ASN A 254 8.95 19.54 -19.99
CA ASN A 254 10.41 19.49 -20.03
C ASN A 254 10.87 18.05 -19.72
N ILE A 255 11.55 17.39 -20.67
CA ILE A 255 12.06 16.03 -20.47
C ILE A 255 13.41 16.11 -19.77
N ILE A 256 13.46 15.61 -18.53
CA ILE A 256 14.65 15.66 -17.66
C ILE A 256 15.44 14.34 -17.64
N GLY A 257 14.93 13.29 -18.28
CA GLY A 257 15.52 11.95 -18.28
C GLY A 257 15.13 11.10 -17.06
N THR A 258 15.38 9.80 -17.16
CA THR A 258 15.14 8.83 -16.07
C THR A 258 15.97 9.17 -14.84
N ARG A 259 15.33 9.29 -13.67
CA ARG A 259 16.04 9.51 -12.40
C ARG A 259 16.56 8.20 -11.83
N HIS A 260 17.54 8.30 -10.94
CA HIS A 260 18.04 7.14 -10.20
C HIS A 260 16.93 6.44 -9.40
N GLY A 261 16.96 5.10 -9.37
CA GLY A 261 16.03 4.28 -8.58
C GLY A 261 14.64 4.10 -9.20
N GLU A 262 14.43 4.50 -10.46
CA GLU A 262 13.16 4.31 -11.20
C GLU A 262 13.24 3.16 -12.21
N LYS A 263 12.16 2.42 -12.38
CA LYS A 263 12.00 1.40 -13.42
C LYS A 263 11.26 1.94 -14.63
N GLN A 264 11.45 1.29 -15.78
CA GLN A 264 10.66 1.55 -16.98
C GLN A 264 9.19 1.18 -16.74
N ALA A 265 8.95 -0.03 -16.24
CA ALA A 265 7.65 -0.55 -15.83
C ALA A 265 7.70 -1.08 -14.40
N GLU A 266 6.57 -1.03 -13.71
CA GLU A 266 6.43 -1.61 -12.38
C GLU A 266 5.81 -3.00 -12.48
N THR A 267 6.23 -3.89 -11.58
CA THR A 267 5.69 -5.26 -11.45
C THR A 267 4.78 -5.29 -10.23
N LEU A 268 3.59 -5.87 -10.36
CA LEU A 268 2.69 -6.10 -9.22
C LEU A 268 2.79 -7.54 -8.71
N VAL A 269 2.87 -8.50 -9.62
CA VAL A 269 3.02 -9.92 -9.30
C VAL A 269 4.19 -10.48 -10.08
N THR A 270 5.23 -10.93 -9.37
CA THR A 270 6.43 -11.52 -9.97
C THR A 270 6.10 -12.86 -10.63
N ARG A 271 7.01 -13.37 -11.47
CA ARG A 271 6.84 -14.66 -12.14
C ARG A 271 6.60 -15.81 -11.15
N GLU A 272 7.36 -15.87 -10.05
CA GLU A 272 7.19 -16.89 -9.00
C GLU A 272 5.85 -16.74 -8.27
N GLU A 273 5.41 -15.50 -8.01
CA GLU A 273 4.13 -15.25 -7.37
C GLU A 273 2.96 -15.63 -8.29
N MET A 274 3.07 -15.39 -9.60
CA MET A 274 2.06 -15.78 -10.59
C MET A 274 1.82 -17.30 -10.63
N MET A 275 2.83 -18.12 -10.34
CA MET A 275 2.68 -19.58 -10.26
C MET A 275 1.74 -20.03 -9.12
N ARG A 276 1.58 -19.18 -8.10
CA ARG A 276 0.77 -19.44 -6.90
C ARG A 276 -0.39 -18.45 -6.78
N ALA A 277 -0.60 -17.63 -7.81
CA ALA A 277 -1.66 -16.65 -7.85
C ALA A 277 -2.96 -17.32 -8.25
N GLU A 278 -4.01 -17.04 -7.49
CA GLU A 278 -5.38 -17.34 -7.84
C GLU A 278 -6.06 -16.05 -8.33
N ASP A 279 -6.74 -16.16 -9.46
CA ASP A 279 -7.54 -15.08 -10.02
C ASP A 279 -8.93 -15.04 -9.36
N LEU A 280 -9.18 -13.96 -8.61
CA LEU A 280 -10.44 -13.71 -7.90
C LEU A 280 -11.25 -12.59 -8.59
N GLY A 281 -11.13 -12.48 -9.91
CA GLY A 281 -11.77 -11.44 -10.71
C GLY A 281 -10.93 -10.16 -10.72
N ASN A 282 -11.25 -9.19 -9.86
CA ASN A 282 -10.52 -7.92 -9.78
C ASN A 282 -9.22 -8.01 -8.95
N TYR A 283 -8.94 -9.15 -8.36
CA TYR A 283 -7.82 -9.35 -7.45
C TYR A 283 -7.04 -10.61 -7.80
N PHE A 284 -5.75 -10.59 -7.56
CA PHE A 284 -4.94 -11.80 -7.40
C PHE A 284 -4.74 -12.08 -5.91
N ARG A 285 -4.87 -13.35 -5.53
CA ARG A 285 -4.43 -13.86 -4.23
C ARG A 285 -3.22 -14.76 -4.45
N VAL A 286 -2.06 -14.33 -3.98
CA VAL A 286 -0.85 -15.14 -3.96
C VAL A 286 -0.78 -15.80 -2.59
N SER A 287 -1.00 -17.11 -2.55
CA SER A 287 -0.95 -17.86 -1.30
C SER A 287 0.46 -17.85 -0.70
N MET A 288 0.55 -18.02 0.61
CA MET A 288 1.82 -18.39 1.22
C MET A 288 2.30 -19.71 0.62
N ASP A 289 3.60 -19.83 0.36
CA ASP A 289 4.12 -21.10 -0.13
C ASP A 289 3.92 -22.20 0.93
N ASP A 290 3.61 -23.39 0.44
CA ASP A 290 3.40 -24.63 1.16
C ASP A 290 4.72 -25.26 1.66
N ARG A 291 5.76 -24.43 1.86
CA ARG A 291 7.02 -24.85 2.48
C ARG A 291 6.85 -24.73 3.98
N ASP A 292 6.37 -25.80 4.58
CA ASP A 292 6.26 -25.99 6.03
C ASP A 292 7.66 -26.13 6.66
N LEU A 293 8.49 -25.08 6.55
CA LEU A 293 9.92 -25.08 6.88
C LEU A 293 10.75 -26.17 6.17
N ASN A 294 10.22 -26.76 5.10
CA ASN A 294 10.91 -27.79 4.32
C ASN A 294 11.93 -27.16 3.35
N TYR A 295 13.20 -27.19 3.75
CA TYR A 295 14.32 -26.65 2.97
C TYR A 295 14.56 -27.39 1.64
N GLY A 296 14.14 -28.66 1.49
CA GLY A 296 14.30 -29.43 0.24
C GLY A 296 13.58 -28.80 -0.96
N LYS A 297 12.49 -28.04 -0.73
CA LYS A 297 11.79 -27.26 -1.77
C LYS A 297 12.59 -26.06 -2.28
N TYR A 298 13.72 -25.68 -1.66
CA TYR A 298 14.64 -24.66 -2.17
C TYR A 298 15.78 -25.25 -3.02
N PHE A 299 16.14 -26.52 -2.83
CA PHE A 299 17.36 -27.12 -3.39
C PHE A 299 17.11 -28.29 -4.37
N GLU A 300 16.05 -29.07 -4.20
CA GLU A 300 15.94 -30.40 -4.83
C GLU A 300 14.74 -30.59 -5.77
N LYS A 301 13.74 -29.68 -5.75
CA LYS A 301 12.54 -29.77 -6.60
C LYS A 301 12.26 -28.46 -7.35
N GLY A 302 12.58 -28.42 -8.64
CA GLY A 302 12.20 -27.34 -9.55
C GLY A 302 10.81 -27.56 -10.16
N GLN A 303 10.05 -26.49 -10.40
CA GLN A 303 8.81 -26.54 -11.18
C GLN A 303 9.10 -26.19 -12.65
N LYS A 304 8.84 -27.12 -13.56
CA LYS A 304 9.02 -26.95 -15.02
C LYS A 304 8.11 -25.87 -15.64
N ALA A 305 7.10 -25.39 -14.91
CA ALA A 305 6.09 -24.44 -15.39
C ALA A 305 6.56 -22.97 -15.47
N LEU A 306 7.82 -22.67 -15.13
CA LEU A 306 8.32 -21.29 -15.18
C LEU A 306 8.24 -20.74 -16.62
N GLU A 307 8.60 -21.51 -17.64
CA GLU A 307 8.82 -21.03 -19.01
C GLU A 307 7.62 -20.33 -19.67
N GLU A 308 6.38 -20.71 -19.33
CA GLU A 308 5.15 -20.17 -19.96
C GLU A 308 4.47 -19.06 -19.15
N ILE A 309 4.79 -18.90 -17.86
CA ILE A 309 4.16 -17.91 -16.99
C ILE A 309 4.92 -16.60 -17.07
N THR A 310 4.19 -15.51 -17.32
CA THR A 310 4.72 -14.14 -17.31
C THR A 310 4.29 -13.40 -16.04
N GLU A 311 5.15 -12.49 -15.59
CA GLU A 311 4.85 -11.55 -14.51
C GLU A 311 3.73 -10.57 -14.89
N TYR A 312 3.01 -10.04 -13.90
CA TYR A 312 1.99 -9.00 -14.11
C TYR A 312 2.59 -7.61 -13.88
N THR A 313 2.63 -6.79 -14.94
CA THR A 313 3.33 -5.50 -14.99
C THR A 313 2.47 -4.39 -15.57
N SER A 314 2.92 -3.15 -15.40
CA SER A 314 2.26 -1.98 -15.99
C SER A 314 2.37 -1.90 -17.51
N ASP A 315 3.16 -2.77 -18.14
CA ASP A 315 3.31 -2.89 -19.59
C ASP A 315 2.33 -3.89 -20.21
N ASN A 316 1.98 -4.97 -19.51
CA ASN A 316 1.12 -6.04 -20.04
C ASN A 316 -0.31 -6.05 -19.49
N THR A 317 -0.68 -5.03 -18.69
CA THR A 317 -2.06 -4.79 -18.28
C THR A 317 -2.81 -3.91 -19.28
N GLU A 318 -4.08 -3.61 -19.00
CA GLU A 318 -4.85 -2.63 -19.78
C GLU A 318 -4.16 -1.25 -19.75
N ARG A 319 -3.90 -0.70 -20.92
CA ARG A 319 -3.23 0.60 -21.10
C ARG A 319 -4.27 1.66 -21.41
N LEU A 320 -4.50 2.59 -20.48
CA LEU A 320 -5.42 3.70 -20.69
C LEU A 320 -4.91 4.63 -21.77
N ASP A 321 -5.83 5.11 -22.59
CA ASP A 321 -5.64 6.30 -23.43
C ASP A 321 -5.88 7.58 -22.61
N VAL A 322 -5.78 8.74 -23.27
CA VAL A 322 -5.96 10.05 -22.63
C VAL A 322 -7.36 10.18 -22.03
N ASP A 323 -8.40 9.70 -22.70
CA ASP A 323 -9.78 9.83 -22.23
C ASP A 323 -10.09 8.90 -21.05
N GLY A 324 -9.60 7.66 -21.08
CA GLY A 324 -9.65 6.74 -19.96
C GLY A 324 -8.91 7.30 -18.73
N MET A 325 -7.75 7.91 -18.94
CA MET A 325 -6.98 8.55 -17.87
C MET A 325 -7.71 9.79 -17.31
N VAL A 326 -8.38 10.60 -18.15
CA VAL A 326 -9.22 11.73 -17.68
C VAL A 326 -10.39 11.22 -16.83
N LYS A 327 -11.09 10.16 -17.25
CA LYS A 327 -12.16 9.55 -16.45
C LYS A 327 -11.65 9.11 -15.08
N LEU A 328 -10.45 8.54 -15.03
CA LEU A 328 -9.82 8.09 -13.78
C LEU A 328 -9.37 9.27 -12.90
N LEU A 329 -8.86 10.36 -13.49
CA LEU A 329 -8.56 11.61 -12.76
C LEU A 329 -9.83 12.23 -12.14
N ILE A 330 -10.96 12.18 -12.84
CA ILE A 330 -12.25 12.61 -12.30
C ILE A 330 -12.69 11.69 -11.15
N LYS A 331 -12.59 10.36 -11.30
CA LYS A 331 -12.90 9.39 -10.23
C LYS A 331 -12.03 9.60 -8.99
N MET A 332 -10.74 9.91 -9.17
CA MET A 332 -9.82 10.20 -8.06
C MET A 332 -10.34 11.34 -7.18
N GLY A 333 -11.06 12.30 -7.76
CA GLY A 333 -11.56 13.49 -7.07
C GLY A 333 -10.45 14.50 -6.81
N GLU A 334 -10.71 15.40 -5.86
CA GLU A 334 -9.73 16.44 -5.50
C GLU A 334 -8.52 15.87 -4.76
N ILE A 335 -7.37 16.49 -4.99
CA ILE A 335 -6.14 16.18 -4.27
C ILE A 335 -6.26 16.81 -2.88
N GLU A 336 -6.18 15.99 -1.82
CA GLU A 336 -6.04 16.50 -0.46
C GLU A 336 -4.70 17.24 -0.34
N VAL A 337 -4.77 18.57 -0.16
CA VAL A 337 -3.61 19.46 0.02
C VAL A 337 -2.97 19.27 1.38
#